data_AF-A0A7S1SHZ5-F1
#
_entry.id   AF-A0A7S1SHZ5-F1
#
_cell.length_a   1.000
_cell.length_b   1.000
_cell.length_c   1.000
_cell.angle_alpha   90.00
_cell.angle_beta   90.00
_cell.angle_gamma   90.00
#
_symmetry.space_group_name_H-M   'P 1'
#
loop_
_entity.id
_entity.type
_entity.pdbx_description
1 polymer ?
#
loop_
_entity_poly.entity_id
_entity_poly.type
_entity_poly.pdbx_seq_one_letter_code
_entity_poly.pdbx_strand_id
1 'polypeptide(L)'
;RLDDWQMEVVAEGLEESIEVRLFPMDAEVMFSTNAFSLSSQDSEADWHLSEKELGIFAFVAPCAVIQVAPPGKAASARTVVDIRAALPRMEEAAVVMVQLASGTSTFRLLMYTSTMRVRSSSTEGVLYVKRMMAPAEDDGSGDAIWKPLSAAYCKVYAQYGDHREEFYKDGYTDCLGRFDYASLTGQRSSGAAVAKMAALVVSQEGCTIIQMDPPRGM
;
A
#
# COMPACT_ATOMS: atom_id res chain seq x y z
N ARG A 1 -6.37 -12.47 -7.75
CA ARG A 1 -5.11 -12.81 -7.04
C ARG A 1 -3.94 -12.19 -7.79
N LEU A 2 -2.96 -11.63 -7.10
CA LEU A 2 -1.79 -10.99 -7.72
C LEU A 2 -0.51 -11.74 -7.31
N ASP A 3 0.31 -12.12 -8.28
CA ASP A 3 1.65 -12.69 -8.07
C ASP A 3 2.58 -12.12 -9.15
N ASP A 4 3.73 -11.55 -8.75
CA ASP A 4 4.72 -10.97 -9.66
C ASP A 4 4.08 -10.10 -10.78
N TRP A 5 3.26 -9.11 -10.42
CA TRP A 5 2.58 -8.20 -11.38
C TRP A 5 1.65 -8.88 -12.41
N GLN A 6 1.26 -10.12 -12.15
CA GLN A 6 0.21 -10.80 -12.88
C GLN A 6 -1.07 -10.76 -12.05
N MET A 7 -2.11 -10.19 -12.64
CA MET A 7 -3.42 -10.11 -12.03
C MET A 7 -4.32 -11.19 -12.63
N GLU A 8 -4.82 -12.08 -11.78
CA GLU A 8 -5.90 -12.99 -12.14
C GLU A 8 -7.25 -12.26 -12.02
N VAL A 9 -7.95 -12.15 -13.15
CA VAL A 9 -9.30 -11.61 -13.24
C VAL A 9 -10.28 -12.77 -13.38
N VAL A 10 -11.25 -12.81 -12.46
CA VAL A 10 -12.33 -13.80 -12.46
C VAL A 10 -13.63 -13.07 -12.72
N ALA A 11 -14.41 -13.55 -13.70
CA ALA A 11 -15.73 -13.01 -13.98
C ALA A 11 -16.72 -14.13 -14.34
N GLU A 12 -17.99 -13.89 -14.08
CA GLU A 12 -19.09 -14.78 -14.44
C GLU A 12 -20.02 -14.05 -15.42
N GLY A 13 -20.34 -14.71 -16.54
CA GLY A 13 -21.28 -14.17 -17.53
C GLY A 13 -20.80 -12.93 -18.29
N LEU A 14 -19.51 -12.60 -18.24
CA LEU A 14 -18.96 -11.43 -18.93
C LEU A 14 -18.69 -11.74 -20.41
N GLU A 15 -19.39 -11.06 -21.31
CA GLU A 15 -19.23 -11.23 -22.77
C GLU A 15 -18.47 -10.08 -23.43
N GLU A 16 -18.40 -8.94 -22.76
CA GLU A 16 -17.71 -7.74 -23.26
C GLU A 16 -16.22 -7.76 -22.92
N SER A 17 -15.41 -7.04 -23.69
CA SER A 17 -14.00 -6.84 -23.35
C SER A 17 -13.85 -6.12 -22.02
N ILE A 18 -12.73 -6.39 -21.35
CA ILE A 18 -12.35 -5.73 -20.11
C ILE A 18 -11.28 -4.71 -20.44
N GLU A 19 -11.50 -3.47 -20.06
CA GLU A 19 -10.46 -2.44 -20.02
C GLU A 19 -9.79 -2.45 -18.66
N VAL A 20 -8.49 -2.74 -18.64
CA VAL A 20 -7.64 -2.59 -17.45
C VAL A 20 -6.95 -1.25 -17.53
N ARG A 21 -7.33 -0.33 -16.65
CA ARG A 21 -6.78 1.03 -16.58
C ARG A 21 -5.89 1.16 -15.36
N LEU A 22 -4.68 1.65 -15.55
CA LEU A 22 -3.67 1.80 -14.49
C LEU A 22 -3.51 3.28 -14.16
N PHE A 23 -3.62 3.63 -12.87
CA PHE A 23 -3.47 5.00 -12.39
C PHE A 23 -2.32 5.05 -11.39
N PRO A 24 -1.24 5.81 -11.68
CA PRO A 24 -0.21 6.10 -10.70
C PRO A 24 -0.81 6.96 -9.60
N MET A 25 -0.58 6.56 -8.35
CA MET A 25 -1.09 7.27 -7.19
C MET A 25 0.07 7.73 -6.30
N ASP A 26 -0.04 8.95 -5.78
CA ASP A 26 0.87 9.45 -4.76
C ASP A 26 0.49 8.87 -3.39
N ALA A 27 1.30 7.94 -2.90
CA ALA A 27 1.06 7.24 -1.64
C ALA A 27 0.89 8.18 -0.45
N GLU A 28 1.61 9.30 -0.42
CA GLU A 28 1.54 10.24 0.68
C GLU A 28 0.22 11.02 0.65
N VAL A 29 -0.22 11.46 -0.52
CA VAL A 29 -1.52 12.11 -0.70
C VAL A 29 -2.65 11.16 -0.31
N MET A 30 -2.58 9.90 -0.76
CA MET A 30 -3.56 8.87 -0.41
C MET A 30 -3.64 8.68 1.10
N PHE A 31 -2.49 8.43 1.73
CA PHE A 31 -2.40 8.16 3.16
C PHE A 31 -2.81 9.36 4.02
N SER A 32 -2.46 10.57 3.61
CA SER A 32 -2.80 11.79 4.36
C SER A 32 -4.30 12.11 4.33
N THR A 33 -5.02 11.58 3.33
CA THR A 33 -6.45 11.79 3.15
C THR A 33 -7.28 10.75 3.92
N ASN A 34 -6.78 9.51 4.01
CA ASN A 34 -7.44 8.45 4.77
C ASN A 34 -6.41 7.38 5.21
N ALA A 35 -5.81 7.59 6.38
CA ALA A 35 -4.68 6.80 6.85
C ALA A 35 -5.06 5.38 7.29
N PHE A 36 -6.32 5.16 7.66
CA PHE A 36 -6.78 3.90 8.26
C PHE A 36 -7.54 3.00 7.29
N SER A 37 -8.04 3.49 6.16
CA SER A 37 -8.66 2.65 5.13
C SER A 37 -7.66 1.97 4.18
N LEU A 38 -6.39 2.37 4.20
CA LEU A 38 -5.40 1.96 3.21
C LEU A 38 -4.35 1.05 3.85
N SER A 39 -4.73 -0.15 4.28
CA SER A 39 -3.81 -1.15 4.83
C SER A 39 -3.18 -1.96 3.70
N SER A 40 -1.83 -2.03 3.63
CA SER A 40 -1.13 -2.89 2.67
C SER A 40 -0.78 -4.26 3.24
N GLN A 41 -1.22 -4.58 4.46
CA GLN A 41 -0.91 -5.83 5.16
C GLN A 41 -2.14 -6.70 5.49
N ASP A 42 -3.36 -6.17 5.38
CA ASP A 42 -4.58 -6.91 5.65
C ASP A 42 -5.15 -7.63 4.40
N SER A 43 -5.94 -8.67 4.66
CA SER A 43 -6.35 -9.73 3.72
C SER A 43 -7.01 -9.26 2.41
N GLU A 44 -7.18 -10.19 1.44
CA GLU A 44 -7.89 -10.00 0.16
C GLU A 44 -9.25 -9.27 0.25
N ALA A 45 -9.87 -9.19 1.44
CA ALA A 45 -11.14 -8.51 1.69
C ALA A 45 -11.07 -6.96 1.74
N ASP A 46 -9.91 -6.36 2.02
CA ASP A 46 -9.75 -4.89 2.21
C ASP A 46 -9.26 -4.15 0.95
N TRP A 47 -9.21 -4.87 -0.17
CA TRP A 47 -8.72 -4.37 -1.46
C TRP A 47 -9.72 -3.45 -2.17
N HIS A 48 -10.96 -3.42 -1.69
CA HIS A 48 -12.07 -2.69 -2.28
C HIS A 48 -12.19 -1.29 -1.69
N LEU A 49 -11.89 -0.27 -2.49
CA LEU A 49 -12.19 1.11 -2.13
C LEU A 49 -13.68 1.41 -2.30
N SER A 50 -14.29 2.01 -1.29
CA SER A 50 -15.63 2.59 -1.39
C SER A 50 -15.65 3.78 -2.36
N GLU A 51 -16.83 4.12 -2.91
CA GLU A 51 -16.97 5.29 -3.78
C GLU A 51 -16.49 6.60 -3.13
N LYS A 52 -16.61 6.70 -1.79
CA LYS A 52 -16.13 7.84 -1.01
C LYS A 52 -14.60 7.92 -1.02
N GLU A 53 -13.90 6.80 -0.94
CA GLU A 53 -12.43 6.70 -1.01
C GLU A 53 -11.90 6.86 -2.44
N LEU A 54 -12.76 6.71 -3.44
CA LEU A 54 -12.42 6.87 -4.85
C LEU A 54 -12.65 8.29 -5.37
N GLY A 55 -13.57 9.04 -4.75
CA GLY A 55 -13.88 10.43 -5.12
C GLY A 55 -12.68 11.38 -5.02
N ILE A 56 -11.68 11.04 -4.20
CA ILE A 56 -10.43 11.79 -4.05
C ILE A 56 -9.49 11.64 -5.26
N PHE A 57 -9.77 10.72 -6.19
CA PHE A 57 -8.94 10.44 -7.37
C PHE A 57 -9.65 10.65 -8.70
N ALA A 58 -10.78 11.35 -8.71
CA ALA A 58 -11.60 11.57 -9.91
C ALA A 58 -10.88 12.32 -11.06
N PHE A 59 -9.66 12.84 -10.83
CA PHE A 59 -8.95 13.72 -11.77
C PHE A 59 -7.63 13.16 -12.31
N VAL A 60 -7.26 11.91 -12.01
CA VAL A 60 -6.03 11.30 -12.56
C VAL A 60 -6.35 10.57 -13.87
N ALA A 61 -5.66 10.91 -14.96
CA ALA A 61 -5.75 10.15 -16.21
C ALA A 61 -4.98 8.82 -16.09
N PRO A 62 -5.45 7.72 -16.69
CA PRO A 62 -4.72 6.46 -16.64
C PRO A 62 -3.40 6.59 -17.40
N CYS A 63 -2.31 6.05 -16.84
CA CYS A 63 -1.01 6.01 -17.51
C CYS A 63 -0.95 4.91 -18.58
N ALA A 64 -1.81 3.89 -18.46
CA ALA A 64 -1.96 2.81 -19.41
C ALA A 64 -3.40 2.27 -19.42
N VAL A 65 -3.82 1.80 -20.60
CA VAL A 65 -5.08 1.09 -20.81
C VAL A 65 -4.78 -0.18 -21.59
N ILE A 66 -5.11 -1.33 -21.03
CA ILE A 66 -4.89 -2.65 -21.61
C ILE A 66 -6.25 -3.26 -21.92
N GLN A 67 -6.45 -3.66 -23.17
CA GLN A 67 -7.65 -4.38 -23.60
C GLN A 67 -7.46 -5.87 -23.36
N VAL A 68 -8.39 -6.48 -22.63
CA VAL A 68 -8.34 -7.88 -22.24
C VAL A 68 -9.61 -8.56 -22.75
N ALA A 69 -9.44 -9.69 -23.43
CA ALA A 69 -10.57 -10.51 -23.86
C ALA A 69 -11.35 -11.00 -22.63
N PRO A 70 -12.70 -11.11 -22.71
CA PRO A 70 -13.48 -11.66 -21.62
C PRO A 70 -12.98 -13.07 -21.28
N PRO A 71 -12.96 -13.45 -19.99
CA PRO A 71 -12.50 -14.78 -19.59
C PRO A 71 -13.40 -15.91 -20.12
N GLY A 72 -14.62 -15.60 -20.54
CA GLY A 72 -15.56 -16.53 -21.19
C GLY A 72 -16.88 -16.69 -20.43
N LYS A 73 -17.80 -17.50 -20.97
CA LYS A 73 -19.16 -17.70 -20.41
C LYS A 73 -19.23 -18.71 -19.25
N ALA A 74 -18.15 -19.43 -18.98
CA ALA A 74 -18.14 -20.42 -17.91
C ALA A 74 -18.25 -19.76 -16.54
N ALA A 75 -18.91 -20.42 -15.59
CA ALA A 75 -18.89 -19.98 -14.20
C ALA A 75 -17.45 -19.94 -13.70
N SER A 76 -17.02 -18.81 -13.13
CA SER A 76 -15.63 -18.59 -12.68
C SER A 76 -14.56 -18.68 -13.77
N ALA A 77 -14.88 -18.22 -14.99
CA ALA A 77 -13.87 -18.12 -16.04
C ALA A 77 -12.74 -17.15 -15.61
N ARG A 78 -11.49 -17.48 -15.99
CA ARG A 78 -10.28 -16.78 -15.55
C ARG A 78 -9.50 -16.26 -16.74
N THR A 79 -8.96 -15.05 -16.59
CA THR A 79 -7.93 -14.51 -17.49
C THR A 79 -6.82 -13.89 -16.65
N VAL A 80 -5.58 -14.05 -17.11
CA VAL A 80 -4.40 -13.49 -16.43
C VAL A 80 -3.93 -12.29 -17.24
N VAL A 81 -3.81 -11.16 -16.57
CA VAL A 81 -3.34 -9.90 -17.14
C VAL A 81 -1.96 -9.61 -16.58
N ASP A 82 -0.94 -9.66 -17.43
CA ASP A 82 0.39 -9.16 -17.09
C ASP A 82 0.42 -7.65 -17.29
N ILE A 83 0.63 -6.91 -16.21
CA ILE A 83 0.69 -5.44 -16.25
C ILE A 83 2.13 -4.91 -16.26
N ARG A 84 3.17 -5.76 -16.18
CA ARG A 84 4.60 -5.35 -16.11
C ARG A 84 5.01 -4.42 -17.22
N ALA A 85 4.61 -4.73 -18.45
CA ALA A 85 4.98 -3.94 -19.62
C ALA A 85 4.37 -2.52 -19.61
N ALA A 86 3.31 -2.30 -18.83
CA ALA A 86 2.66 -1.00 -18.69
C ALA A 86 3.20 -0.17 -17.51
N LEU A 87 3.99 -0.80 -16.63
CA LEU A 87 4.60 -0.20 -15.44
C LEU A 87 5.99 0.46 -15.60
N PRO A 88 6.77 0.38 -16.70
CA PRO A 88 8.13 0.94 -16.76
C PRO A 88 8.20 2.47 -16.62
N ARG A 89 7.05 3.16 -16.59
CA ARG A 89 6.95 4.61 -16.33
C ARG A 89 6.76 4.95 -14.85
N MET A 90 6.73 3.96 -13.96
CA MET A 90 6.56 4.19 -12.52
C MET A 90 7.95 4.24 -11.86
N GLU A 91 8.60 5.39 -11.96
CA GLU A 91 9.96 5.61 -11.40
C GLU A 91 9.96 5.83 -9.87
N GLU A 92 8.80 5.91 -9.23
CA GLU A 92 8.66 6.18 -7.80
C GLU A 92 7.95 5.04 -7.08
N ALA A 93 8.08 5.00 -5.75
CA ALA A 93 7.42 4.05 -4.85
C ALA A 93 5.94 3.87 -5.19
N ALA A 94 5.64 2.89 -6.02
CA ALA A 94 4.41 2.91 -6.80
C ALA A 94 3.25 2.33 -5.99
N VAL A 95 2.28 3.18 -5.70
CA VAL A 95 0.90 2.74 -5.52
C VAL A 95 0.21 2.86 -6.88
N VAL A 96 -0.32 1.75 -7.36
CA VAL A 96 -1.07 1.68 -8.62
C VAL A 96 -2.51 1.39 -8.30
N MET A 97 -3.43 2.28 -8.65
CA MET A 97 -4.83 1.91 -8.69
C MET A 97 -5.11 1.22 -10.02
N VAL A 98 -5.61 -0.02 -9.94
CA VAL A 98 -6.08 -0.80 -11.08
C VAL A 98 -7.58 -0.70 -11.14
N GLN A 99 -8.11 -0.20 -12.26
CA GLN A 99 -9.53 -0.22 -12.55
C GLN A 99 -9.81 -1.22 -13.68
N LEU A 100 -10.71 -2.16 -13.44
CA LEU A 100 -11.33 -2.98 -14.46
C LEU A 100 -12.65 -2.33 -14.87
N ALA A 101 -12.88 -2.15 -16.16
CA ALA A 101 -14.15 -1.67 -16.69
C ALA A 101 -14.66 -2.60 -17.79
N SER A 102 -15.94 -2.94 -17.76
CA SER A 102 -16.61 -3.71 -18.81
C SER A 102 -18.10 -3.32 -18.82
N GLY A 103 -18.57 -2.79 -19.94
CA GLY A 103 -19.90 -2.21 -20.05
C GLY A 103 -20.15 -1.11 -19.01
N THR A 104 -21.11 -1.33 -18.13
CA THR A 104 -21.47 -0.43 -17.02
C THR A 104 -20.80 -0.81 -15.69
N SER A 105 -20.13 -1.97 -15.65
CA SER A 105 -19.49 -2.48 -14.45
C SER A 105 -18.06 -1.96 -14.33
N THR A 106 -17.72 -1.45 -13.15
CA THR A 106 -16.35 -1.08 -12.81
C THR A 106 -15.92 -1.69 -11.49
N PHE A 107 -14.73 -2.24 -11.46
CA PHE A 107 -14.08 -2.78 -10.27
C PHE A 107 -12.75 -2.07 -10.07
N ARG A 108 -12.33 -1.82 -8.82
CA ARG A 108 -11.09 -1.12 -8.51
C ARG A 108 -10.33 -1.80 -7.38
N LEU A 109 -9.00 -1.81 -7.49
CA LEU A 109 -8.05 -2.38 -6.55
C LEU A 109 -6.85 -1.45 -6.41
N LEU A 110 -6.27 -1.37 -5.22
CA LEU A 110 -4.95 -0.77 -5.02
C LEU A 110 -3.86 -1.82 -4.99
N MET A 111 -2.75 -1.51 -5.64
CA MET A 111 -1.55 -2.31 -5.65
C MET A 111 -0.40 -1.51 -5.08
N TYR A 112 0.31 -2.12 -4.13
CA TYR A 112 1.51 -1.56 -3.52
C TYR A 112 2.72 -2.35 -3.98
N THR A 113 3.80 -1.65 -4.28
CA THR A 113 5.10 -2.27 -4.53
C THR A 113 6.00 -2.05 -3.34
N SER A 114 6.61 -3.11 -2.84
CA SER A 114 7.60 -2.97 -1.78
C SER A 114 8.49 -4.21 -1.70
N THR A 115 9.80 -4.00 -1.70
CA THR A 115 10.79 -4.97 -1.23
C THR A 115 11.13 -4.74 0.25
N MET A 116 10.41 -3.81 0.91
CA MET A 116 10.58 -3.50 2.32
C MET A 116 9.75 -4.42 3.21
N ARG A 117 10.31 -4.71 4.37
CA ARG A 117 9.58 -5.27 5.51
C ARG A 117 9.54 -4.22 6.61
N VAL A 118 8.32 -3.77 6.92
CA VAL A 118 8.04 -2.82 8.01
C VAL A 118 7.41 -3.59 9.16
N ARG A 119 7.94 -3.41 10.37
CA ARG A 119 7.35 -3.93 11.62
C ARG A 119 7.28 -2.83 12.65
N SER A 120 6.20 -2.80 13.42
CA SER A 120 6.05 -1.91 14.57
C SER A 120 6.37 -2.64 15.89
N SER A 121 6.87 -1.89 16.86
CA SER A 121 6.98 -2.28 18.26
C SER A 121 6.30 -1.22 19.12
N SER A 122 5.13 -1.53 19.68
CA SER A 122 4.40 -0.62 20.59
C SER A 122 5.04 -0.53 21.98
N THR A 123 5.87 -1.50 22.36
CA THR A 123 6.63 -1.43 23.63
C THR A 123 7.73 -0.38 23.55
N GLU A 124 8.40 -0.27 22.40
CA GLU A 124 9.50 0.68 22.19
C GLU A 124 9.04 1.97 21.51
N GLY A 125 7.88 1.98 20.86
CA GLY A 125 7.44 3.12 20.06
C GLY A 125 8.25 3.29 18.78
N VAL A 126 8.69 2.19 18.17
CA VAL A 126 9.62 2.18 17.02
C VAL A 126 9.05 1.40 15.84
N LEU A 127 9.20 1.96 14.63
CA LEU A 127 9.10 1.24 13.37
C LEU A 127 10.48 0.71 12.96
N TYR A 128 10.52 -0.55 12.57
CA TYR A 128 11.69 -1.21 12.01
C TYR A 128 11.47 -1.44 10.52
N VAL A 129 12.31 -0.83 9.69
CA VAL A 129 12.26 -0.94 8.24
C VAL A 129 13.51 -1.67 7.76
N LYS A 130 13.31 -2.75 7.03
CA LYS A 130 14.38 -3.53 6.41
C LYS A 130 14.08 -3.68 4.93
N ARG A 131 15.13 -3.71 4.10
CA ARG A 131 15.03 -4.14 2.70
C ARG A 131 15.47 -5.58 2.55
N MET A 132 14.82 -6.27 1.63
CA MET A 132 15.31 -7.55 1.14
C MET A 132 16.52 -7.29 0.26
N MET A 133 17.64 -7.94 0.55
CA MET A 133 18.76 -7.98 -0.37
C MET A 133 18.48 -9.08 -1.39
N ALA A 134 18.81 -8.83 -2.66
CA ALA A 134 18.95 -9.91 -3.61
C ALA A 134 19.88 -10.96 -3.00
N PRO A 135 19.58 -12.27 -3.15
CA PRO A 135 20.50 -13.31 -2.72
C PRO A 135 21.86 -13.00 -3.33
N ALA A 136 22.92 -13.03 -2.51
CA ALA A 136 24.25 -13.02 -3.06
C ALA A 136 24.34 -14.20 -4.04
N GLU A 137 24.96 -14.01 -5.20
CA GLU A 137 25.36 -15.14 -6.03
C GLU A 137 26.20 -16.05 -5.13
N ASP A 138 25.60 -17.15 -4.67
CA ASP A 138 26.26 -18.25 -3.94
C ASP A 138 26.56 -18.05 -2.43
N ASP A 139 25.54 -17.89 -1.58
CA ASP A 139 25.66 -18.20 -0.13
C ASP A 139 25.12 -19.59 0.27
N GLY A 140 24.55 -20.33 -0.70
CA GLY A 140 24.02 -21.68 -0.53
C GLY A 140 22.86 -21.83 0.47
N SER A 141 22.40 -20.75 1.10
CA SER A 141 21.41 -20.80 2.19
C SER A 141 19.96 -20.76 1.67
N GLY A 142 19.73 -20.11 0.53
CA GLY A 142 18.40 -19.91 -0.05
C GLY A 142 17.50 -18.96 0.76
N ASP A 143 17.98 -18.42 1.87
CA ASP A 143 17.21 -17.52 2.74
C ASP A 143 17.34 -16.06 2.31
N ALA A 144 16.23 -15.33 2.33
CA ALA A 144 16.22 -13.90 2.05
C ALA A 144 16.99 -13.13 3.14
N ILE A 145 18.09 -12.46 2.75
CA ILE A 145 18.87 -11.60 3.65
C ILE A 145 18.17 -10.26 3.83
N TRP A 146 17.89 -9.86 5.07
CA TRP A 146 17.27 -8.58 5.40
C TRP A 146 18.27 -7.60 6.00
N LYS A 147 18.44 -6.43 5.37
CA LYS A 147 19.30 -5.36 5.91
C LYS A 147 18.46 -4.17 6.36
N PRO A 148 18.87 -3.46 7.44
CA PRO A 148 18.25 -2.18 7.80
C PRO A 148 18.20 -1.21 6.62
N LEU A 149 17.07 -0.51 6.49
CA LEU A 149 16.88 0.50 5.46
C LEU A 149 16.87 1.89 6.11
N SER A 150 17.97 2.62 5.94
CA SER A 150 18.12 4.00 6.40
C SER A 150 17.45 4.98 5.44
N ALA A 151 17.08 6.15 5.96
CA ALA A 151 16.50 7.26 5.19
C ALA A 151 15.18 6.93 4.46
N ALA A 152 14.44 5.92 4.90
CA ALA A 152 13.06 5.70 4.47
C ALA A 152 12.16 6.74 5.15
N TYR A 153 11.36 7.47 4.37
CA TYR A 153 10.39 8.43 4.88
C TYR A 153 9.28 7.68 5.61
N CYS A 154 8.94 8.13 6.82
CA CYS A 154 7.90 7.56 7.65
C CYS A 154 6.90 8.66 8.00
N LYS A 155 5.60 8.40 7.83
CA LYS A 155 4.52 9.30 8.21
C LYS A 155 3.50 8.53 9.04
N VAL A 156 3.14 9.05 10.20
CA VAL A 156 2.27 8.38 11.16
C VAL A 156 1.04 9.24 11.45
N TYR A 157 -0.12 8.59 11.47
CA TYR A 157 -1.38 9.16 11.92
C TYR A 157 -1.87 8.40 13.15
N ALA A 158 -2.58 9.13 14.02
CA ALA A 158 -3.24 8.58 15.19
C ALA A 158 -4.76 8.73 15.03
N GLN A 159 -5.48 7.67 15.36
CA GLN A 159 -6.93 7.69 15.52
C GLN A 159 -7.24 7.69 17.02
N TYR A 160 -8.00 8.67 17.47
CA TYR A 160 -8.41 8.83 18.87
C TYR A 160 -9.69 8.06 19.17
N GLY A 161 -10.00 7.89 20.46
CA GLY A 161 -11.22 7.21 20.90
C GLY A 161 -12.54 7.83 20.43
N ASP A 162 -12.53 9.07 19.93
CA ASP A 162 -13.67 9.75 19.31
C ASP A 162 -13.64 9.69 17.77
N HIS A 163 -12.83 8.79 17.21
CA HIS A 163 -12.65 8.57 15.77
C HIS A 163 -12.03 9.73 14.98
N ARG A 164 -11.51 10.76 15.67
CA ARG A 164 -10.70 11.77 14.99
C ARG A 164 -9.38 11.17 14.56
N GLU A 165 -8.99 11.45 13.33
CA GLU A 165 -7.69 11.08 12.75
C GLU A 165 -6.85 12.33 12.62
N GLU A 166 -5.65 12.32 13.20
CA GLU A 166 -4.75 13.46 13.13
C GLU A 166 -3.34 13.00 12.75
N PHE A 167 -2.65 13.86 12.02
CA PHE A 167 -1.22 13.73 11.80
C PHE A 167 -0.51 13.65 13.16
N TYR A 168 0.33 12.64 13.32
CA TYR A 168 0.99 12.35 14.59
C TYR A 168 2.47 12.72 14.56
N LYS A 169 3.21 12.15 13.60
CA LYS A 169 4.64 12.39 13.44
C LYS A 169 5.12 11.93 12.07
N ASP A 170 6.12 12.59 11.52
CA ASP A 170 6.89 12.08 10.40
C ASP A 170 8.41 12.22 10.61
N GLY A 171 9.17 11.68 9.67
CA GLY A 171 10.62 11.78 9.63
C GLY A 171 11.22 10.63 8.83
N TYR A 172 12.45 10.26 9.17
CA TYR A 172 13.21 9.27 8.43
C TYR A 172 13.78 8.20 9.35
N THR A 173 13.94 6.99 8.82
CA THR A 173 14.66 5.94 9.52
C THR A 173 16.13 6.27 9.70
N ASP A 174 16.69 5.91 10.85
CA ASP A 174 18.11 6.04 11.16
C ASP A 174 18.99 5.00 10.44
N CYS A 175 20.30 4.99 10.72
CA CYS A 175 21.24 4.02 10.12
C CYS A 175 20.96 2.55 10.49
N LEU A 176 20.14 2.31 11.51
CA LEU A 176 19.69 0.99 11.95
C LEU A 176 18.28 0.65 11.42
N GLY A 177 17.74 1.47 10.51
CA GLY A 177 16.42 1.29 9.92
C GLY A 177 15.30 1.51 10.93
N ARG A 178 15.54 2.31 11.97
CA ARG A 178 14.57 2.57 13.04
C ARG A 178 13.97 3.94 12.87
N PHE A 179 12.67 4.04 13.06
CA PHE A 179 11.97 5.32 13.21
C PHE A 179 11.22 5.32 14.53
N ASP A 180 11.69 6.14 15.47
CA ASP A 180 11.01 6.38 16.75
C ASP A 180 9.79 7.27 16.50
N TYR A 181 8.60 6.69 16.64
CA TYR A 181 7.34 7.43 16.55
C TYR A 181 6.82 7.88 17.93
N ALA A 182 7.27 7.30 19.04
CA ALA A 182 6.78 7.66 20.38
C ALA A 182 7.31 9.01 20.89
N SER A 183 8.56 9.35 20.59
CA SER A 183 9.17 10.59 21.09
C SER A 183 8.68 11.80 20.29
N LEU A 184 7.77 12.60 20.85
CA LEU A 184 7.26 13.82 20.21
C LEU A 184 8.07 15.06 20.61
N THR A 185 8.39 15.90 19.63
CA THR A 185 8.90 17.25 19.86
C THR A 185 7.74 18.26 19.71
N GLY A 186 6.91 18.39 20.75
CA GLY A 186 5.72 19.28 20.72
C GLY A 186 4.62 18.88 21.73
N GLN A 187 3.62 19.75 21.91
CA GLN A 187 2.41 19.40 22.68
C GLN A 187 1.51 18.48 21.85
N ARG A 188 0.98 17.41 22.46
CA ARG A 188 -0.10 16.62 21.87
C ARG A 188 -1.34 17.51 21.75
N SER A 189 -1.92 17.60 20.56
CA SER A 189 -3.14 18.38 20.26
C SER A 189 -4.36 17.88 21.03
N SER A 190 -4.40 16.58 21.29
CA SER A 190 -5.53 15.87 21.89
C SER A 190 -5.15 15.32 23.27
N GLY A 191 -5.93 15.68 24.29
CA GLY A 191 -5.90 15.06 25.62
C GLY A 191 -6.64 13.71 25.69
N ALA A 192 -7.13 13.21 24.55
CA ALA A 192 -7.80 11.92 24.47
C ALA A 192 -6.77 10.79 24.21
N ALA A 193 -7.08 9.59 24.71
CA ALA A 193 -6.27 8.41 24.47
C ALA A 193 -6.29 8.04 22.97
N VAL A 194 -5.12 7.64 22.45
CA VAL A 194 -5.00 7.11 21.09
C VAL A 194 -5.52 5.69 21.07
N ALA A 195 -6.47 5.41 20.18
CA ALA A 195 -7.05 4.08 20.02
C ALA A 195 -6.23 3.21 19.07
N LYS A 196 -5.73 3.80 17.97
CA LYS A 196 -4.97 3.08 16.94
C LYS A 196 -4.05 4.05 16.19
N MET A 197 -3.01 3.52 15.55
CA MET A 197 -2.15 4.28 14.66
C MET A 197 -2.03 3.62 13.28
N ALA A 198 -1.65 4.41 12.30
CA ALA A 198 -1.29 3.94 10.97
C ALA A 198 0.02 4.61 10.54
N ALA A 199 0.84 3.91 9.77
CA ALA A 199 2.11 4.41 9.27
C ALA A 199 2.28 4.12 7.79
N LEU A 200 2.64 5.15 7.02
CA LEU A 200 3.18 5.06 5.67
C LEU A 200 4.71 5.07 5.73
N VAL A 201 5.35 4.16 5.00
CA VAL A 201 6.80 4.13 4.78
C VAL A 201 7.09 4.18 3.28
N VAL A 202 7.93 5.12 2.85
CA VAL A 202 8.28 5.35 1.45
C VAL A 202 9.80 5.38 1.27
N SER A 203 10.30 4.70 0.24
CA SER A 203 11.69 4.78 -0.19
C SER A 203 11.84 4.37 -1.67
N GLN A 204 13.07 4.31 -2.18
CA GLN A 204 13.35 3.72 -3.50
C GLN A 204 12.96 2.23 -3.59
N GLU A 205 12.84 1.54 -2.46
CA GLU A 205 12.44 0.14 -2.37
C GLU A 205 10.91 -0.04 -2.43
N GLY A 206 10.14 1.05 -2.52
CA GLY A 206 8.68 1.04 -2.65
C GLY A 206 7.95 1.76 -1.52
N CYS A 207 6.68 1.39 -1.33
CA CYS A 207 5.73 1.97 -0.38
C CYS A 207 5.11 0.85 0.48
N THR A 208 4.95 1.09 1.78
CA THR A 208 4.23 0.17 2.67
C THR A 208 3.37 0.96 3.65
N ILE A 209 2.12 0.55 3.82
CA ILE A 209 1.22 1.14 4.81
C ILE A 209 0.81 0.07 5.81
N ILE A 210 1.02 0.33 7.10
CA ILE A 210 0.68 -0.60 8.18
C ILE A 210 -0.23 0.06 9.19
N GLN A 211 -1.14 -0.73 9.75
CA GLN A 211 -1.81 -0.38 10.99
C GLN A 211 -0.99 -0.89 12.18
N MET A 212 -0.99 -0.13 13.27
CA MET A 212 -0.20 -0.46 14.47
C MET A 212 -0.86 0.02 15.75
N ASP A 213 -0.47 -0.61 16.86
CA ASP A 213 -0.90 -0.22 18.19
C ASP A 213 -0.15 1.03 18.67
N PRO A 214 -0.79 1.91 19.45
CA PRO A 214 -0.11 3.03 20.09
C PRO A 214 0.95 2.54 21.10
N PRO A 215 1.97 3.36 21.41
CA PRO A 215 2.95 3.05 22.44
C PRO A 215 2.28 2.86 23.81
N ARG A 216 2.90 2.03 24.68
CA ARG A 216 2.37 1.85 26.04
C ARG A 216 2.34 3.18 26.82
N GLY A 217 1.21 3.48 27.45
CA GLY A 217 1.03 4.68 28.27
C GLY A 217 0.64 5.94 27.49
N MET A 218 0.24 5.77 26.22
CA MET A 218 -0.22 6.83 25.33
C MET A 218 -1.73 7.03 25.36
#